data_AF-I4Z640-F1
#
_entry.id   AF-I4Z640-F1
#
_cell.length_a   1.000
_cell.length_b   1.000
_cell.length_c   1.000
_cell.angle_alpha   90.00
_cell.angle_beta   90.00
_cell.angle_gamma   90.00
#
_symmetry.space_group_name_H-M   'P 1'
#
loop_
_entity.id
_entity.type
_entity.pdbx_description
1 polymer ?
#
loop_
_entity_poly.entity_id
_entity_poly.type
_entity_poly.pdbx_seq_one_letter_code
_entity_poly.pdbx_strand_id
1 'polypeptide(L)'
;MHESKPMNTSSLVQRVWNFCHTLRDDGVGYGDYLEQLTYLLFLKLAHEYAQKPYNRDTHIPKGYDWASLTPKVGEPLEAHYLATLHKLGQEPGMLGAIFFKAQNKIQDPAKLSRLVQLIDAESWISLGADTKGD
;
A
#
# COMPACT_ATOMS: atom_id res chain seq x y z
N MET A 1 -9.18 16.52 -32.89
CA MET A 1 -9.82 15.66 -31.86
C MET A 1 -8.70 15.03 -31.05
N HIS A 2 -8.84 15.05 -29.73
CA HIS A 2 -7.77 14.91 -28.74
C HIS A 2 -6.98 13.59 -28.86
N GLU A 3 -5.65 13.71 -28.87
CA GLU A 3 -4.68 12.61 -28.77
C GLU A 3 -4.42 12.33 -27.28
N SER A 4 -4.80 11.13 -26.82
CA SER A 4 -4.62 10.69 -25.44
C SER A 4 -3.18 10.19 -25.26
N LYS A 5 -2.37 10.99 -24.57
CA LYS A 5 -0.95 10.75 -24.31
C LYS A 5 -0.74 9.48 -23.46
N PRO A 6 0.11 8.52 -23.86
CA PRO A 6 0.29 7.28 -23.12
C PRO A 6 1.14 7.52 -21.86
N MET A 7 0.60 7.17 -20.69
CA MET A 7 1.39 7.03 -19.46
C MET A 7 1.74 5.56 -19.21
N ASN A 8 2.94 5.18 -19.64
CA ASN A 8 3.53 3.84 -19.54
C ASN A 8 3.59 3.29 -18.09
N THR A 9 3.60 1.98 -17.89
CA THR A 9 3.95 1.25 -16.63
C THR A 9 5.17 1.78 -15.90
N SER A 10 6.16 2.25 -16.66
CA SER A 10 7.31 3.01 -16.15
C SER A 10 6.87 4.12 -15.20
N SER A 11 5.71 4.74 -15.42
CA SER A 11 5.12 5.81 -14.60
C SER A 11 4.63 5.38 -13.20
N LEU A 12 4.31 4.10 -12.95
CA LEU A 12 3.91 3.62 -11.61
C LEU A 12 5.14 3.39 -10.73
N VAL A 13 6.13 2.67 -11.27
CA VAL A 13 7.43 2.51 -10.61
C VAL A 13 8.11 3.87 -10.45
N GLN A 14 8.01 4.76 -11.44
CA GLN A 14 8.49 6.15 -11.37
C GLN A 14 7.69 7.01 -10.39
N ARG A 15 6.36 6.86 -10.24
CA ARG A 15 5.58 7.58 -9.22
C ARG A 15 5.91 7.11 -7.82
N VAL A 16 6.03 5.79 -7.63
CA VAL A 16 6.53 5.17 -6.38
C VAL A 16 7.95 5.66 -6.09
N TRP A 17 8.84 5.69 -7.08
CA TRP A 17 10.20 6.21 -6.95
C TRP A 17 10.26 7.72 -6.67
N ASN A 18 9.45 8.53 -7.35
CA ASN A 18 9.36 9.98 -7.13
C ASN A 18 8.81 10.28 -5.73
N PHE A 19 7.90 9.42 -5.24
CA PHE A 19 7.38 9.51 -3.89
C PHE A 19 8.43 9.11 -2.84
N CYS A 20 9.17 8.01 -3.06
CA CYS A 20 10.33 7.64 -2.24
C CYS A 20 11.41 8.74 -2.21
N HIS A 21 11.54 9.54 -3.29
CA HIS A 21 12.45 10.68 -3.34
C HIS A 21 12.02 11.83 -2.41
N THR A 22 10.70 12.03 -2.23
CA THR A 22 10.13 13.11 -1.39
C THR A 22 10.21 12.80 0.11
N LEU A 23 10.37 11.52 0.49
CA LEU A 23 10.42 11.07 1.89
C LEU A 23 11.84 10.84 2.43
N ARG A 24 12.86 10.96 1.58
CA ARG A 24 14.28 10.81 1.93
C ARG A 24 14.76 11.84 2.95
N ASP A 25 14.13 13.00 3.01
CA ASP A 25 14.61 14.16 3.79
C ASP A 25 14.39 14.02 5.31
N ASP A 26 13.87 12.89 5.77
CA ASP A 26 13.35 12.70 7.13
C ASP A 26 14.09 11.64 7.97
N GLY A 27 15.25 11.16 7.52
CA GLY A 27 16.15 10.33 8.33
C GLY A 27 15.79 8.84 8.44
N VAL A 28 14.75 8.37 7.76
CA VAL A 28 14.42 6.94 7.60
C VAL A 28 15.18 6.38 6.40
N GLY A 29 15.71 5.16 6.53
CA GLY A 29 16.40 4.48 5.43
C GLY A 29 15.47 4.26 4.24
N TYR A 30 15.96 4.51 3.01
CA TYR A 30 15.20 4.27 1.78
C TYR A 30 14.61 2.84 1.72
N GLY A 31 15.36 1.84 2.20
CA GLY A 31 14.91 0.45 2.28
C GLY A 31 13.73 0.24 3.23
N ASP A 32 13.75 0.89 4.40
CA ASP A 32 12.68 0.77 5.39
C ASP A 32 11.37 1.38 4.85
N TYR A 33 11.43 2.55 4.21
CA TYR A 33 10.25 3.15 3.59
C TYR A 33 9.69 2.31 2.45
N LEU A 34 10.57 1.75 1.60
CA LEU A 34 10.14 0.90 0.49
C LEU A 34 9.45 -0.36 1.01
N GLU A 35 9.93 -0.93 2.12
CA GLU A 35 9.28 -2.06 2.79
C GLU A 35 7.87 -1.69 3.26
N GLN A 36 7.71 -0.57 3.97
CA GLN A 36 6.38 -0.13 4.45
C GLN A 36 5.42 0.19 3.30
N LEU A 37 5.93 0.84 2.26
CA LEU A 37 5.18 1.10 1.04
C LEU A 37 4.70 -0.21 0.41
N THR A 38 5.57 -1.22 0.33
CA THR A 38 5.23 -2.54 -0.22
C THR A 38 4.07 -3.18 0.54
N TYR A 39 4.11 -3.14 1.87
CA TYR A 39 3.03 -3.65 2.71
C TYR A 39 1.70 -2.93 2.50
N LEU A 40 1.72 -1.59 2.48
CA LEU A 40 0.52 -0.78 2.28
C LEU A 40 -0.06 -0.96 0.87
N LEU A 41 0.78 -1.04 -0.16
CA LEU A 41 0.34 -1.33 -1.53
C LEU A 41 -0.28 -2.70 -1.66
N PHE A 42 0.28 -3.71 -1.00
CA PHE A 42 -0.31 -5.05 -0.99
C PHE A 42 -1.73 -5.01 -0.41
N LEU A 43 -1.92 -4.32 0.72
CA LEU A 43 -3.23 -4.14 1.34
C LEU A 43 -4.22 -3.38 0.43
N LYS A 44 -3.78 -2.29 -0.19
CA LYS A 44 -4.61 -1.50 -1.13
C LYS A 44 -5.00 -2.32 -2.35
N LEU A 45 -4.06 -3.01 -2.99
CA LEU A 45 -4.33 -3.88 -4.14
C LEU A 45 -5.30 -4.99 -3.77
N ALA A 46 -5.08 -5.67 -2.64
CA ALA A 46 -5.99 -6.69 -2.16
C ALA A 46 -7.40 -6.10 -1.96
N HIS A 47 -7.52 -4.94 -1.32
CA HIS A 47 -8.80 -4.26 -1.15
C HIS A 47 -9.50 -4.00 -2.49
N GLU A 48 -8.80 -3.44 -3.47
CA GLU A 48 -9.38 -3.19 -4.79
C GLU A 48 -9.78 -4.48 -5.53
N TYR A 49 -8.99 -5.56 -5.40
CA TYR A 49 -9.30 -6.86 -6.01
C TYR A 49 -10.50 -7.55 -5.35
N ALA A 50 -10.76 -7.25 -4.08
CA ALA A 50 -11.95 -7.73 -3.38
C ALA A 50 -13.24 -7.01 -3.83
N GLN A 51 -13.12 -5.84 -4.46
CA GLN A 51 -14.27 -5.10 -4.99
C GLN A 51 -14.68 -5.60 -6.39
N LYS A 52 -15.89 -5.18 -6.81
CA LYS A 52 -16.33 -5.33 -8.20
C LYS A 52 -15.36 -4.60 -9.15
N PRO A 53 -15.08 -5.13 -10.35
CA PRO A 53 -15.67 -6.34 -10.95
C PRO A 53 -15.01 -7.66 -10.54
N TYR A 54 -13.89 -7.63 -9.83
CA TYR A 54 -13.04 -8.82 -9.61
C TYR A 54 -13.56 -9.75 -8.51
N ASN A 55 -14.09 -9.20 -7.41
CA ASN A 55 -14.65 -9.93 -6.27
C ASN A 55 -13.77 -11.10 -5.79
N ARG A 56 -12.45 -10.93 -5.76
CA ARG A 56 -11.52 -11.98 -5.34
C ARG A 56 -11.56 -12.17 -3.84
N ASP A 57 -11.45 -13.41 -3.40
CA ASP A 57 -11.14 -13.71 -2.01
C ASP A 57 -9.65 -13.48 -1.75
N THR A 58 -9.35 -12.46 -0.95
CA THR A 58 -7.98 -12.06 -0.60
C THR A 58 -7.48 -12.74 0.66
N HIS A 59 -8.36 -13.44 1.38
CA HIS A 59 -8.09 -14.08 2.66
C HIS A 59 -7.56 -13.12 3.75
N ILE A 60 -7.67 -11.80 3.55
CA ILE A 60 -7.29 -10.83 4.58
C ILE A 60 -8.30 -10.92 5.73
N PRO A 61 -7.87 -11.14 6.98
CA PRO A 61 -8.76 -11.19 8.13
C PRO A 61 -9.53 -9.87 8.30
N LYS A 62 -10.83 -9.99 8.62
CA LYS A 62 -11.68 -8.82 8.87
C LYS A 62 -11.10 -7.94 9.97
N GLY A 63 -11.12 -6.63 9.73
CA GLY A 63 -10.58 -5.64 10.67
C GLY A 63 -9.08 -5.39 10.55
N TYR A 64 -8.40 -6.08 9.62
CA TYR A 64 -6.98 -5.91 9.29
C TYR A 64 -6.78 -5.65 7.79
N ASP A 65 -7.82 -5.14 7.13
CA ASP A 65 -7.84 -4.78 5.72
C ASP A 65 -7.57 -3.27 5.51
N TRP A 66 -7.45 -2.86 4.24
CA TRP A 66 -7.24 -1.46 3.89
C TRP A 66 -8.34 -0.53 4.44
N ALA A 67 -9.60 -0.95 4.36
CA ALA A 67 -10.74 -0.15 4.83
C ALA A 67 -10.73 0.06 6.34
N SER A 68 -10.07 -0.81 7.10
CA SER A 68 -9.86 -0.64 8.54
C SER A 68 -8.78 0.39 8.89
N LEU A 69 -7.84 0.66 7.97
CA LEU A 69 -6.74 1.62 8.13
C LEU A 69 -7.16 3.05 7.77
N THR A 70 -7.82 3.24 6.62
CA THR A 70 -8.13 4.57 6.06
C THR A 70 -8.90 5.55 6.96
N PRO A 71 -9.83 5.13 7.85
CA PRO A 71 -10.51 6.09 8.72
C PRO A 71 -9.65 6.55 9.91
N LYS A 72 -8.46 5.98 10.12
CA LYS A 72 -7.58 6.30 11.25
C LYS A 72 -6.49 7.28 10.83
N VAL A 73 -6.06 8.11 11.76
CA VAL A 73 -4.95 9.05 11.61
C VAL A 73 -4.13 9.11 12.90
N GLY A 74 -2.88 9.56 12.80
CA GLY A 74 -1.98 9.72 13.96
C GLY A 74 -1.70 8.40 14.69
N GLU A 75 -1.59 8.47 16.01
CA GLU A 75 -1.31 7.33 16.89
C GLU A 75 -2.32 6.17 16.72
N PRO A 76 -3.64 6.40 16.61
CA PRO A 76 -4.60 5.33 16.30
C PRO A 76 -4.30 4.57 15.01
N LEU A 77 -3.81 5.26 13.97
CA LEU A 77 -3.42 4.61 12.71
C LEU A 77 -2.17 3.77 12.91
N GLU A 78 -1.17 4.31 13.60
CA GLU A 78 0.08 3.61 13.87
C GLU A 78 -0.15 2.32 14.66
N ALA A 79 -0.92 2.39 15.75
CA ALA A 79 -1.27 1.24 16.56
C ALA A 79 -2.03 0.17 15.74
N HIS A 80 -2.96 0.60 14.88
CA HIS A 80 -3.72 -0.32 14.04
C HIS A 80 -2.86 -0.94 12.93
N TYR A 81 -1.94 -0.17 12.36
CA TYR A 81 -1.01 -0.66 11.34
C TYR A 81 -0.06 -1.70 11.92
N LEU A 82 0.50 -1.45 13.10
CA LEU A 82 1.30 -2.44 13.84
C LEU A 82 0.52 -3.74 14.09
N ALA A 83 -0.72 -3.63 14.59
CA ALA A 83 -1.58 -4.79 14.82
C ALA A 83 -1.89 -5.55 13.52
N THR A 84 -2.07 -4.84 12.41
CA THR A 84 -2.29 -5.40 11.08
C THR A 84 -1.08 -6.17 10.58
N LEU A 85 0.12 -5.58 10.61
CA LEU A 85 1.36 -6.27 10.22
C LEU A 85 1.56 -7.55 11.04
N HIS A 86 1.39 -7.45 12.36
CA HIS A 86 1.54 -8.60 13.25
C HIS A 86 0.52 -9.70 12.95
N LYS A 87 -0.77 -9.35 12.76
CA LYS A 87 -1.82 -10.33 12.47
C LYS A 87 -1.58 -11.04 11.14
N LEU A 88 -1.26 -10.30 10.08
CA LEU A 88 -0.99 -10.88 8.76
C LEU A 88 0.25 -11.76 8.75
N GLY A 89 1.29 -11.39 9.52
CA GLY A 89 2.49 -12.21 9.68
C GLY A 89 2.25 -13.55 10.40
N GLN A 90 1.11 -13.73 11.07
CA GLN A 90 0.70 -14.98 11.71
C GLN A 90 -0.19 -15.86 10.82
N GLU A 91 -0.67 -15.35 9.69
CA GLU A 91 -1.53 -16.11 8.79
C GLU A 91 -0.72 -17.17 8.03
N PRO A 92 -1.31 -18.32 7.66
CA PRO A 92 -0.62 -19.31 6.86
C PRO A 92 -0.45 -18.84 5.40
N GLY A 93 0.46 -19.51 4.68
CA GLY A 93 0.61 -19.31 3.23
C GLY A 93 1.21 -17.96 2.85
N MET A 94 0.66 -17.35 1.80
CA MET A 94 1.24 -16.15 1.17
C MET A 94 1.24 -14.93 2.10
N LEU A 95 0.17 -14.73 2.90
CA LEU A 95 0.09 -13.59 3.82
C LEU A 95 1.18 -13.67 4.89
N GLY A 96 1.30 -14.83 5.56
CA GLY A 96 2.38 -15.06 6.52
C GLY A 96 3.76 -14.88 5.93
N ALA A 97 3.99 -15.35 4.69
CA ALA A 97 5.29 -15.22 4.04
C ALA A 97 5.65 -13.76 3.72
N ILE A 98 4.69 -12.95 3.27
CA ILE A 98 4.91 -11.53 2.94
C ILE A 98 5.12 -10.71 4.22
N PHE A 99 4.31 -10.94 5.24
CA PHE A 99 4.29 -10.15 6.47
C PHE A 99 5.11 -10.79 7.61
N PHE A 100 5.93 -11.80 7.31
CA PHE A 100 6.68 -12.54 8.31
C PHE A 100 7.62 -11.61 9.09
N LYS A 101 7.37 -11.46 10.40
CA LYS A 101 8.11 -10.54 11.28
C LYS A 101 8.15 -9.09 10.78
N ALA A 102 7.15 -8.68 9.99
CA ALA A 102 7.00 -7.30 9.55
C ALA A 102 6.93 -6.36 10.76
N GLN A 103 7.57 -5.20 10.66
CA GLN A 103 7.58 -4.17 11.69
C GLN A 103 7.25 -2.84 11.05
N ASN A 104 6.55 -1.96 11.78
CA ASN A 104 6.46 -0.57 11.37
C ASN A 104 7.84 0.09 11.54
N LYS A 105 8.35 0.69 10.47
CA LYS A 105 9.61 1.47 10.46
C LYS A 105 9.37 2.98 10.35
N ILE A 106 8.13 3.41 10.18
CA ILE A 106 7.75 4.83 10.13
C ILE A 106 7.51 5.30 11.56
N GLN A 107 8.46 6.05 12.11
CA GLN A 107 8.39 6.56 13.49
C GLN A 107 7.47 7.77 13.66
N ASP A 108 7.14 8.48 12.58
CA ASP A 108 6.29 9.66 12.63
C ASP A 108 4.85 9.29 12.21
N PRO A 109 3.88 9.34 13.14
CA PRO A 109 2.48 8.99 12.84
C PRO A 109 1.84 9.88 11.77
N ALA A 110 2.28 11.14 11.65
CA ALA A 110 1.78 12.05 10.62
C ALA A 110 2.26 11.61 9.23
N LYS A 111 3.48 11.09 9.12
CA LYS A 111 4.02 10.56 7.85
C LYS A 111 3.32 9.28 7.43
N LEU A 112 3.07 8.37 8.38
CA LEU A 112 2.27 7.18 8.10
C LEU A 112 0.86 7.56 7.62
N SER A 113 0.22 8.53 8.28
CA SER A 113 -1.11 9.04 7.88
C SER A 113 -1.09 9.60 6.48
N ARG A 114 -0.10 10.44 6.15
CA ARG A 114 0.06 11.01 4.82
C ARG A 114 0.29 9.92 3.77
N LEU A 115 1.10 8.91 4.09
CA LEU A 115 1.37 7.80 3.18
C LEU A 115 0.10 6.99 2.87
N VAL A 116 -0.67 6.64 3.89
CA VAL A 116 -1.94 5.93 3.72
C VAL A 116 -2.91 6.74 2.87
N GLN A 117 -3.06 8.04 3.14
CA GLN A 117 -3.94 8.92 2.36
C GLN A 117 -3.51 9.03 0.88
N LEU A 118 -2.21 9.11 0.62
CA LEU A 118 -1.70 9.19 -0.75
C LEU A 118 -1.90 7.92 -1.54
N ILE A 119 -1.70 6.76 -0.91
CA ILE A 119 -2.00 5.46 -1.54
C ILE A 119 -3.51 5.33 -1.75
N ASP A 120 -4.33 5.79 -0.81
CA ASP A 120 -5.78 5.65 -0.90
C ASP A 120 -6.40 6.46 -2.03
N ALA A 121 -5.85 7.65 -2.30
CA ALA A 121 -6.33 8.59 -3.31
C ALA A 121 -6.23 8.07 -4.76
N GLU A 122 -5.46 7.02 -5.00
CA GLU A 122 -5.21 6.45 -6.33
C GLU A 122 -5.87 5.07 -6.49
N SER A 123 -6.24 4.73 -7.74
CA SER A 123 -6.71 3.37 -8.12
C SER A 123 -5.55 2.58 -8.71
N TRP A 124 -5.08 1.55 -8.01
CA TRP A 124 -3.85 0.84 -8.34
C TRP A 124 -4.04 -0.29 -9.35
N ILE A 125 -5.21 -0.93 -9.39
CA ILE A 125 -5.53 -1.97 -10.38
C ILE A 125 -5.76 -1.37 -11.76
N SER A 126 -6.44 -0.22 -11.85
CA SER A 126 -6.67 0.46 -13.13
C SER A 126 -5.35 0.87 -13.79
N LEU A 127 -4.37 1.31 -12.99
CA LEU A 127 -3.02 1.60 -13.45
C LEU A 127 -2.27 0.37 -14.00
N GLY A 128 -2.67 -0.85 -13.58
CA GLY A 128 -2.12 -2.11 -14.07
C GLY A 128 -2.85 -2.70 -15.28
N ALA A 129 -4.10 -2.33 -15.55
CA ALA A 129 -4.87 -2.85 -16.68
C ALA A 129 -4.45 -2.22 -18.03
N ASP A 130 -4.07 -0.94 -18.02
CA ASP A 130 -3.52 -0.21 -19.20
C ASP A 130 -2.15 -0.76 -19.68
N THR A 131 -1.62 -1.79 -19.03
CA THR A 131 -0.28 -2.35 -19.23
C THR A 131 -0.27 -3.65 -20.04
N LYS A 132 -1.44 -4.26 -20.24
CA LYS A 132 -1.61 -5.53 -20.99
C LYS A 132 -2.22 -5.33 -22.38
N GLY A 133 -2.37 -4.08 -22.82
CA GLY A 133 -2.98 -3.70 -24.09
C GLY A 133 -1.99 -3.30 -25.19
N ASP A 134 -0.72 -3.71 -25.08
CA ASP A 134 0.32 -3.56 -26.10
C ASP A 134 1.15 -4.86 -26.19
#